data_AF-A0A954CTK7-F1
#
_entry.id   AF-A0A954CTK7-F1
#
_cell.length_a   1.000
_cell.length_b   1.000
_cell.length_c   1.000
_cell.angle_alpha   90.00
_cell.angle_beta   90.00
_cell.angle_gamma   90.00
#
_symmetry.space_group_name_H-M   'P 1'
#
loop_
_entity.id
_entity.type
_entity.pdbx_description
1 polymer ?
#
loop_
_entity_poly.entity_id
_entity_poly.type
_entity_poly.pdbx_seq_one_letter_code
_entity_poly.pdbx_strand_id
1 'polypeptide(L)'
;MTHNRLELCFERCASRAWRLAVHWLGDSHEAFDVVQQAFVVAAGKPERIPADDPWPWFRQVVINEARNTRRKHKPLPSERENSMPDPRPDPAVAAANSETQRELRRALDDLPEREREALVLTQLNGMTHAEAAATLGVPVKTLSSHVARGLERLKGKLGSKGETMLASVAAAPVITPPGGWEGALASWKAAAFATVTESVSAGSVVATGALLMKKSVVIAGMIAALGIGL
;
A
#
# COMPACT_ATOMS: atom_id res chain seq x y z
N MET A 1 5.58 22.67 -14.40
CA MET A 1 4.42 21.77 -14.69
C MET A 1 4.50 20.42 -13.98
N THR A 2 5.68 19.82 -13.76
CA THR A 2 5.87 18.53 -13.06
C THR A 2 5.46 18.55 -11.58
N HIS A 3 5.73 19.65 -10.87
CA HIS A 3 5.38 19.86 -9.45
C HIS A 3 3.88 19.64 -9.16
N ASN A 4 3.01 20.15 -10.04
CA ASN A 4 1.56 20.07 -9.88
C ASN A 4 1.03 18.62 -9.99
N ARG A 5 1.62 17.76 -10.84
CA ARG A 5 1.14 16.37 -11.02
C ARG A 5 1.43 15.49 -9.81
N LEU A 6 2.60 15.65 -9.19
CA LEU A 6 2.96 14.88 -8.00
C LEU A 6 2.14 15.32 -6.78
N GLU A 7 1.91 16.62 -6.63
CA GLU A 7 1.05 17.16 -5.58
C GLU A 7 -0.39 16.66 -5.71
N LEU A 8 -0.95 16.72 -6.93
CA LEU A 8 -2.26 16.14 -7.23
C LEU A 8 -2.33 14.64 -6.89
N CYS A 9 -1.29 13.88 -7.25
CA CYS A 9 -1.19 12.46 -6.92
C CYS A 9 -1.21 12.24 -5.41
N PHE A 10 -0.47 13.07 -4.67
CA PHE A 10 -0.43 12.98 -3.23
C PHE A 10 -1.81 13.21 -2.61
N GLU A 11 -2.43 14.34 -2.90
CA GLU A 11 -3.71 14.75 -2.33
C GLU A 11 -4.84 13.76 -2.64
N ARG A 12 -4.84 13.19 -3.85
CA ARG A 12 -5.92 12.29 -4.29
C ARG A 12 -5.69 10.82 -3.97
N CYS A 13 -4.43 10.39 -3.82
CA CYS A 13 -4.12 8.97 -3.73
C CYS A 13 -3.63 8.50 -2.37
N ALA A 14 -3.09 9.37 -1.50
CA ALA A 14 -2.34 8.89 -0.34
C ALA A 14 -3.18 8.01 0.62
N SER A 15 -4.39 8.46 0.99
CA SER A 15 -5.28 7.68 1.86
C SER A 15 -5.76 6.38 1.21
N ARG A 16 -5.98 6.38 -0.11
CA ARG A 16 -6.37 5.18 -0.87
C ARG A 16 -5.21 4.19 -0.98
N ALA A 17 -4.00 4.69 -1.18
CA ALA A 17 -2.77 3.91 -1.25
C ALA A 17 -2.46 3.24 0.09
N TRP A 18 -2.59 3.99 1.19
CA TRP A 18 -2.46 3.44 2.54
C TRP A 18 -3.44 2.30 2.80
N ARG A 19 -4.74 2.53 2.56
CA ARG A 19 -5.77 1.51 2.77
C ARG A 19 -5.46 0.25 1.94
N LEU A 20 -5.10 0.43 0.67
CA LEU A 20 -4.72 -0.66 -0.20
C LEU A 20 -3.51 -1.43 0.34
N ALA A 21 -2.45 -0.74 0.74
CA ALA A 21 -1.23 -1.36 1.26
C ALA A 21 -1.49 -2.13 2.57
N VAL A 22 -2.28 -1.56 3.49
CA VAL A 22 -2.68 -2.24 4.74
C VAL A 22 -3.50 -3.50 4.43
N HIS A 23 -4.49 -3.43 3.55
CA HIS A 23 -5.27 -4.61 3.16
C HIS A 23 -4.41 -5.69 2.46
N TRP A 24 -3.38 -5.25 1.72
CA TRP A 24 -2.49 -6.13 0.99
C TRP A 24 -1.49 -6.85 1.90
N LEU A 25 -0.85 -6.11 2.82
CA LEU A 25 0.26 -6.58 3.64
C LEU A 25 -0.21 -7.09 5.00
N GLY A 26 -1.29 -6.53 5.56
CA GLY A 26 -1.76 -6.85 6.91
C GLY A 26 -0.93 -6.23 8.02
N ASP A 27 0.05 -5.39 7.67
CA ASP A 27 0.97 -4.71 8.58
C ASP A 27 1.00 -3.21 8.25
N SER A 28 0.78 -2.35 9.24
CA SER A 28 0.73 -0.90 9.06
C SER A 28 2.11 -0.27 8.84
N HIS A 29 3.17 -0.81 9.44
CA HIS A 29 4.54 -0.33 9.24
C HIS A 29 5.03 -0.65 7.83
N GLU A 30 4.85 -1.90 7.38
CA GLU A 30 5.19 -2.27 6.00
C GLU A 30 4.33 -1.50 4.97
N ALA A 31 3.05 -1.26 5.28
CA ALA A 31 2.18 -0.45 4.44
C ALA A 31 2.69 0.99 4.31
N PHE A 32 3.24 1.55 5.39
CA PHE A 32 3.82 2.88 5.39
C PHE A 32 5.01 2.95 4.43
N ASP A 33 5.94 2.02 4.58
CA ASP A 33 7.12 1.91 3.73
C ASP A 33 6.76 1.73 2.26
N VAL A 34 5.74 0.92 1.97
CA VAL A 34 5.26 0.70 0.60
C VAL A 34 4.67 1.97 0.00
N VAL A 35 3.86 2.73 0.74
CA VAL A 35 3.28 3.98 0.25
C VAL A 35 4.37 5.01 0.00
N GLN A 36 5.34 5.12 0.92
CA GLN A 36 6.49 6.01 0.75
C GLN A 36 7.31 5.65 -0.49
N GLN A 37 7.63 4.37 -0.66
CA GLN A 37 8.38 3.91 -1.82
C GLN A 37 7.61 4.13 -3.12
N ALA A 38 6.28 3.95 -3.13
CA ALA A 38 5.45 4.24 -4.28
C ALA A 38 5.49 5.72 -4.67
N PHE A 39 5.47 6.62 -3.69
CA PHE A 39 5.61 8.04 -3.90
C PHE A 39 7.01 8.46 -4.37
N VAL A 40 8.07 7.79 -3.91
CA VAL A 40 9.44 7.95 -4.46
C VAL A 40 9.47 7.56 -5.95
N VAL A 41 8.84 6.45 -6.33
CA VAL A 41 8.73 6.04 -7.73
C VAL A 41 7.96 7.07 -8.56
N ALA A 42 6.89 7.67 -8.00
CA ALA A 42 6.13 8.73 -8.66
C ALA A 42 6.94 10.02 -8.83
N ALA A 43 7.70 10.42 -7.82
CA ALA A 43 8.59 11.57 -7.89
C ALA A 43 9.69 11.40 -8.96
N GLY A 44 10.16 10.17 -9.18
CA GLY A 44 11.13 9.86 -10.24
C GLY A 44 10.53 9.80 -11.66
N LYS A 45 9.21 9.79 -11.80
CA LYS A 45 8.49 9.66 -13.10
C LYS A 45 7.23 10.55 -13.16
N PRO A 46 7.32 11.86 -12.88
CA PRO A 46 6.16 12.73 -12.77
C PRO A 46 5.34 12.84 -14.07
N GLU A 47 5.99 12.64 -15.23
CA GLU A 47 5.36 12.63 -16.55
C GLU A 47 4.41 11.44 -16.75
N ARG A 48 4.60 10.33 -16.02
CA ARG A 48 3.74 9.15 -16.09
C ARG A 48 2.46 9.25 -15.26
N ILE A 49 2.41 10.17 -14.30
CA ILE A 49 1.26 10.38 -13.43
C ILE A 49 0.14 11.01 -14.26
N PRO A 50 -1.01 10.36 -14.56
CA PRO A 50 -2.07 10.98 -15.35
C PRO A 50 -2.56 12.31 -14.77
N ALA A 51 -2.95 13.25 -15.65
CA ALA A 51 -3.32 14.61 -15.23
C ALA A 51 -4.75 14.72 -14.69
N ASP A 52 -5.61 13.78 -15.09
CA ASP A 52 -7.03 13.68 -14.75
C ASP A 52 -7.24 12.88 -13.45
N ASP A 53 -6.93 11.58 -13.49
CA ASP A 53 -6.98 10.70 -12.33
C ASP A 53 -5.63 9.98 -12.15
N PRO A 54 -4.83 10.36 -11.14
CA PRO A 54 -3.57 9.70 -10.87
C PRO A 54 -3.73 8.28 -10.31
N TRP A 55 -4.90 7.93 -9.77
CA TRP A 55 -5.11 6.69 -9.01
C TRP A 55 -4.88 5.40 -9.82
N PRO A 56 -5.38 5.25 -11.07
CA PRO A 56 -5.21 4.01 -11.83
C PRO A 56 -3.77 3.64 -12.13
N TRP A 57 -2.92 4.64 -12.31
CA TRP A 57 -1.49 4.44 -12.47
C TRP A 57 -0.82 4.23 -11.12
N PHE A 58 -1.08 5.09 -10.14
CA PHE A 58 -0.43 5.04 -8.83
C PHE A 58 -0.74 3.75 -8.07
N ARG A 59 -1.97 3.21 -8.19
CA ARG A 59 -2.33 1.91 -7.60
C ARG A 59 -1.44 0.77 -8.11
N GLN A 60 -1.02 0.80 -9.39
CA GLN A 60 -0.11 -0.22 -9.93
C GLN A 60 1.25 -0.14 -9.22
N VAL A 61 1.73 1.07 -9.00
CA VAL A 61 2.99 1.31 -8.28
C VAL A 61 2.88 0.73 -6.87
N VAL A 62 1.82 1.07 -6.13
CA VAL A 62 1.56 0.57 -4.78
C VAL A 62 1.49 -0.95 -4.74
N ILE A 63 0.74 -1.58 -5.66
CA ILE A 63 0.61 -3.05 -5.72
C ILE A 63 1.94 -3.73 -6.03
N ASN A 64 2.75 -3.15 -6.92
CA ASN A 64 4.05 -3.70 -7.27
C ASN A 64 5.01 -3.64 -6.08
N GLU A 65 5.05 -2.52 -5.36
CA GLU A 65 5.84 -2.40 -4.13
C GLU A 65 5.32 -3.36 -3.04
N ALA A 66 4.02 -3.44 -2.82
CA ALA A 66 3.42 -4.36 -1.86
C ALA A 66 3.70 -5.84 -2.18
N ARG A 67 3.64 -6.23 -3.46
CA ARG A 67 4.04 -7.58 -3.91
C ARG A 67 5.53 -7.84 -3.63
N ASN A 68 6.39 -6.87 -3.91
CA ASN A 68 7.82 -7.00 -3.66
C ASN A 68 8.12 -7.17 -2.18
N THR A 69 7.47 -6.39 -1.31
CA THR A 69 7.57 -6.54 0.16
C THR A 69 7.11 -7.93 0.58
N ARG A 70 5.89 -8.34 0.21
CA ARG A 70 5.34 -9.65 0.60
C ARG A 70 6.17 -10.84 0.10
N ARG A 71 6.87 -10.72 -1.04
CA ARG A 71 7.80 -11.75 -1.55
C ARG A 71 9.08 -11.87 -0.73
N LYS A 72 9.60 -10.75 -0.23
CA LYS A 72 10.80 -10.73 0.64
C LYS A 72 10.52 -11.34 2.00
N HIS A 73 9.30 -11.16 2.52
CA HIS A 73 8.88 -11.65 3.83
C HIS A 73 8.26 -13.05 3.82
N LYS A 74 8.25 -13.76 2.68
CA LYS A 74 7.72 -15.12 2.62
C LYS A 74 8.72 -16.04 3.34
N PRO A 75 8.39 -16.62 4.52
CA PRO A 75 9.31 -17.49 5.24
C PRO A 75 9.62 -18.71 4.38
N LEU A 76 10.87 -19.19 4.43
CA LEU A 76 11.18 -20.52 3.91
C LEU A 76 10.32 -21.55 4.68
N PRO A 77 9.97 -22.71 4.08
CA PRO A 77 9.02 -23.67 4.67
C PRO A 77 9.34 -24.13 6.10
N SER A 78 10.56 -23.92 6.60
CA SER A 78 11.03 -24.28 7.95
C SER A 78 10.77 -23.23 9.05
N GLU A 79 10.31 -22.02 8.72
CA GLU A 79 10.18 -20.90 9.68
C GLU A 79 8.71 -20.55 9.99
N ARG A 80 7.80 -21.52 9.94
CA ARG A 80 6.37 -21.29 10.24
C ARG A 80 6.03 -21.26 11.73
N GLU A 81 7.03 -21.32 12.60
CA GLU A 81 6.83 -21.27 14.04
C GLU A 81 7.49 -19.99 14.59
N ASN A 82 6.65 -19.10 15.14
CA ASN A 82 6.99 -17.84 15.80
C ASN A 82 7.17 -16.60 14.92
N SER A 83 6.05 -16.04 14.46
CA SER A 83 5.95 -14.58 14.32
C SER A 83 5.16 -14.04 15.51
N MET A 84 5.88 -13.45 16.46
CA MET A 84 5.31 -12.78 17.64
C MET A 84 4.43 -11.59 17.23
N PRO A 85 3.37 -11.23 18.00
CA PRO A 85 2.58 -10.04 17.75
C PRO A 85 3.36 -8.77 18.15
N ASP A 86 3.37 -7.77 17.26
CA ASP A 86 3.83 -6.40 17.55
C ASP A 86 2.79 -5.67 18.43
N PRO A 87 3.16 -4.88 19.47
CA PRO A 87 2.21 -4.26 20.38
C PRO A 87 1.78 -2.85 19.93
N ARG A 88 0.48 -2.73 19.62
CA ARG A 88 -0.45 -1.57 19.73
C ARG A 88 -0.88 -0.86 18.43
N PRO A 89 -2.21 -0.71 18.29
CA PRO A 89 -2.84 0.61 18.45
C PRO A 89 -4.00 0.64 19.47
N ASP A 90 -4.22 1.83 20.06
CA ASP A 90 -5.31 2.38 20.93
C ASP A 90 -6.40 1.44 21.55
N PRO A 91 -6.62 1.39 22.88
CA PRO A 91 -7.12 0.18 23.56
C PRO A 91 -8.62 -0.15 23.54
N ALA A 92 -9.54 0.79 23.26
CA ALA A 92 -10.95 0.56 23.63
C ALA A 92 -11.91 0.20 22.47
N VAL A 93 -11.56 0.56 21.22
CA VAL A 93 -12.37 0.26 20.01
C VAL A 93 -11.66 -0.74 19.07
N ALA A 94 -10.33 -0.91 19.24
CA ALA A 94 -9.50 -1.79 18.42
C ALA A 94 -9.59 -3.28 18.81
N ALA A 95 -9.95 -3.64 20.04
CA ALA A 95 -9.78 -5.01 20.55
C ALA A 95 -10.69 -6.06 19.86
N ALA A 96 -11.99 -5.80 19.71
CA ALA A 96 -12.95 -6.74 19.08
C ALA A 96 -12.84 -6.77 17.55
N ASN A 97 -12.53 -5.62 16.93
CA ASN A 97 -12.23 -5.53 15.50
C ASN A 97 -10.89 -6.20 15.16
N SER A 98 -9.91 -6.19 16.07
CA SER A 98 -8.60 -6.77 15.80
C SER A 98 -8.61 -8.30 15.69
N GLU A 99 -9.39 -9.02 16.51
CA GLU A 99 -9.44 -10.49 16.41
C GLU A 99 -10.15 -10.93 15.12
N THR A 100 -11.26 -10.28 14.80
CA THR A 100 -11.99 -10.50 13.53
C THR A 100 -11.11 -10.19 12.32
N GLN A 101 -10.35 -9.08 12.37
CA GLN A 101 -9.39 -8.73 11.32
C GLN A 101 -8.22 -9.72 11.22
N ARG A 102 -7.69 -10.19 12.36
CA ARG A 102 -6.64 -11.22 12.41
C ARG A 102 -7.13 -12.55 11.82
N GLU A 103 -8.33 -12.98 12.17
CA GLU A 103 -8.92 -14.22 11.68
C GLU A 103 -9.15 -14.15 10.16
N LEU A 104 -9.76 -13.06 9.68
CA LEU A 104 -9.92 -12.82 8.24
C LEU A 104 -8.56 -12.78 7.53
N ARG A 105 -7.56 -12.13 8.14
CA ARG A 105 -6.21 -12.03 7.57
C ARG A 105 -5.57 -13.40 7.40
N ARG A 106 -5.59 -14.24 8.44
CA ARG A 106 -5.08 -15.62 8.37
C ARG A 106 -5.79 -16.41 7.27
N ALA A 107 -7.11 -16.30 7.19
CA ALA A 107 -7.88 -16.96 6.15
C ALA A 107 -7.50 -16.50 4.73
N LEU A 108 -7.28 -15.19 4.54
CA LEU A 108 -6.80 -14.61 3.27
C LEU A 108 -5.38 -15.03 2.93
N ASP A 109 -4.48 -15.11 3.90
CA ASP A 109 -3.07 -15.46 3.69
C ASP A 109 -2.88 -16.89 3.21
N ASP A 110 -3.77 -17.80 3.62
CA ASP A 110 -3.80 -19.17 3.17
C ASP A 110 -4.41 -19.36 1.77
N LEU A 111 -5.03 -18.34 1.19
CA LEU A 111 -5.56 -18.45 -0.17
C LEU A 111 -4.43 -18.47 -1.20
N PRO A 112 -4.65 -19.15 -2.35
CA PRO A 112 -3.82 -18.97 -3.53
C PRO A 112 -3.66 -17.48 -3.86
N GLU A 113 -2.44 -17.08 -4.23
CA GLU A 113 -2.07 -15.66 -4.39
C GLU A 113 -3.06 -14.89 -5.27
N ARG A 114 -3.43 -15.44 -6.42
CA ARG A 114 -4.37 -14.79 -7.36
C ARG A 114 -5.79 -14.63 -6.82
N GLU A 115 -6.23 -15.55 -5.96
CA GLU A 115 -7.56 -15.48 -5.33
C GLU A 115 -7.56 -14.40 -4.23
N ARG A 116 -6.51 -14.38 -3.39
CA ARG A 116 -6.32 -13.31 -2.40
C ARG A 116 -6.27 -11.93 -3.06
N GLU A 117 -5.44 -11.76 -4.10
CA GLU A 117 -5.30 -10.49 -4.82
C GLU A 117 -6.64 -10.01 -5.39
N ALA A 118 -7.42 -10.92 -5.98
CA ALA A 118 -8.73 -10.59 -6.52
C ALA A 118 -9.67 -10.09 -5.40
N LEU A 119 -9.75 -10.79 -4.28
CA LEU A 119 -10.60 -10.38 -3.14
C LEU A 119 -10.15 -9.07 -2.50
N VAL A 120 -8.85 -8.84 -2.32
CA VAL A 120 -8.34 -7.60 -1.74
C VAL A 120 -8.73 -6.41 -2.62
N LEU A 121 -8.58 -6.52 -3.95
CA LEU A 121 -8.92 -5.42 -4.85
C LEU A 121 -10.43 -5.17 -4.91
N THR A 122 -11.25 -6.23 -5.02
CA THR A 122 -12.69 -6.05 -5.21
C THR A 122 -13.43 -5.86 -3.88
N GLN A 123 -13.27 -6.78 -2.93
CA GLN A 123 -14.07 -6.82 -1.71
C GLN A 123 -13.59 -5.81 -0.67
N LEU A 124 -12.28 -5.63 -0.53
CA LEU A 124 -11.71 -4.72 0.49
C LEU A 124 -11.44 -3.31 -0.02
N ASN A 125 -11.21 -3.14 -1.32
CA ASN A 125 -10.89 -1.84 -1.92
C ASN A 125 -11.96 -1.33 -2.90
N GLY A 126 -13.09 -2.05 -3.03
CA GLY A 126 -14.26 -1.59 -3.78
C GLY A 126 -14.05 -1.48 -5.30
N MET A 127 -13.01 -2.09 -5.85
CA MET A 127 -12.76 -2.05 -7.29
C MET A 127 -13.78 -2.88 -8.05
N THR A 128 -14.16 -2.41 -9.23
CA THR A 128 -14.95 -3.21 -10.16
C THR A 128 -14.13 -4.39 -10.70
N HIS A 129 -14.82 -5.42 -11.18
CA HIS A 129 -14.14 -6.55 -11.81
C HIS A 129 -13.31 -6.12 -13.04
N ALA A 130 -13.74 -5.11 -13.79
CA ALA A 130 -12.98 -4.61 -14.93
C ALA A 130 -11.66 -3.97 -14.49
N GLU A 131 -11.70 -3.10 -13.48
CA GLU A 131 -10.50 -2.40 -12.98
C GLU A 131 -9.51 -3.35 -12.32
N ALA A 132 -10.01 -4.30 -11.52
CA ALA A 132 -9.17 -5.29 -10.86
C ALA A 132 -8.55 -6.25 -11.88
N ALA A 133 -9.28 -6.66 -12.92
CA ALA A 133 -8.77 -7.51 -13.99
C ALA A 133 -7.65 -6.84 -14.78
N ALA A 134 -7.86 -5.58 -15.18
CA ALA A 134 -6.84 -4.76 -15.83
C ALA A 134 -5.60 -4.59 -14.93
N THR A 135 -5.80 -4.42 -13.63
CA THR A 135 -4.72 -4.30 -12.63
C THR A 135 -3.91 -5.57 -12.45
N LEU A 136 -4.56 -6.73 -12.48
CA LEU A 136 -3.89 -8.01 -12.33
C LEU A 136 -3.33 -8.58 -13.64
N GLY A 137 -3.64 -7.95 -14.78
CA GLY A 137 -3.24 -8.41 -16.10
C GLY A 137 -3.94 -9.70 -16.53
N VAL A 138 -5.21 -9.86 -16.17
CA VAL A 138 -6.00 -11.07 -16.46
C VAL A 138 -7.35 -10.71 -17.12
N PRO A 139 -7.98 -11.63 -17.87
CA PRO A 139 -9.34 -11.41 -18.36
C PRO A 139 -10.37 -11.23 -17.22
N VAL A 140 -11.41 -10.42 -17.44
CA VAL A 140 -12.49 -10.19 -16.45
C VAL A 140 -13.15 -11.49 -16.00
N LYS A 141 -13.37 -12.44 -16.92
CA LYS A 141 -13.90 -13.77 -16.61
C LYS A 141 -12.99 -14.56 -15.67
N THR A 142 -11.68 -14.45 -15.86
CA THR A 142 -10.67 -15.08 -15.01
C THR A 142 -10.67 -14.47 -13.62
N LEU A 143 -10.73 -13.13 -13.51
CA LEU A 143 -10.88 -12.44 -12.23
C LEU A 143 -12.15 -12.90 -11.50
N SER A 144 -13.30 -12.90 -12.19
CA SER A 144 -14.57 -13.34 -11.61
C SER A 144 -14.48 -14.76 -11.05
N SER A 145 -13.78 -15.65 -11.75
CA SER A 145 -13.52 -17.01 -11.27
C SER A 145 -12.62 -17.04 -10.03
N HIS A 146 -11.60 -16.16 -9.95
CA HIS A 146 -10.76 -16.04 -8.76
C HIS A 146 -11.52 -15.49 -7.55
N VAL A 147 -12.38 -14.49 -7.75
CA VAL A 147 -13.25 -13.96 -6.70
C VAL A 147 -14.17 -15.05 -6.18
N ALA A 148 -14.87 -15.76 -7.06
CA ALA A 148 -15.79 -16.82 -6.67
C ALA A 148 -15.09 -17.94 -5.88
N ARG A 149 -13.95 -18.45 -6.37
CA ARG A 149 -13.17 -19.47 -5.65
C ARG A 149 -12.61 -18.97 -4.32
N GLY A 150 -12.16 -17.72 -4.27
CA GLY A 150 -11.69 -17.09 -3.04
C GLY A 150 -12.79 -17.02 -1.97
N LEU A 151 -13.98 -16.56 -2.35
CA LEU A 151 -15.15 -16.51 -1.45
C LEU A 151 -15.56 -17.92 -0.97
N GLU A 152 -15.62 -18.90 -1.88
CA GLU A 152 -15.94 -20.30 -1.52
C GLU A 152 -14.94 -20.85 -0.49
N ARG A 153 -13.63 -20.60 -0.69
CA ARG A 153 -12.59 -21.02 0.26
C ARG A 153 -12.68 -20.30 1.59
N LEU A 154 -12.97 -18.99 1.59
CA LEU A 154 -13.19 -18.24 2.83
C LEU A 154 -14.41 -18.77 3.58
N LYS A 155 -15.51 -19.07 2.87
CA LYS A 155 -16.70 -19.69 3.45
C LYS A 155 -16.39 -21.07 4.05
N GLY A 156 -15.56 -21.87 3.39
CA GLY A 156 -15.11 -23.16 3.93
C GLY A 156 -14.29 -23.03 5.23
N LYS A 157 -13.61 -21.90 5.44
CA LYS A 157 -12.77 -21.65 6.64
C LYS A 157 -13.49 -20.93 7.77
N LEU A 158 -14.27 -19.92 7.43
CA LEU A 158 -14.89 -18.97 8.37
C LEU A 158 -16.41 -19.16 8.47
N GLY A 159 -16.99 -20.09 7.70
CA GLY A 159 -18.43 -20.24 7.59
C GLY A 159 -19.10 -19.00 6.96
N SER A 160 -20.37 -18.77 7.29
CA SER A 160 -21.12 -17.59 6.84
C SER A 160 -20.57 -16.26 7.37
N LYS A 161 -19.68 -16.28 8.37
CA LYS A 161 -19.09 -15.07 8.94
C LYS A 161 -18.09 -14.40 8.00
N GLY A 162 -17.48 -15.15 7.08
CA GLY A 162 -16.42 -14.61 6.20
C GLY A 162 -16.86 -13.42 5.34
N GLU A 163 -18.09 -13.44 4.81
CA GLU A 163 -18.65 -12.33 4.03
C GLU A 163 -18.91 -11.10 4.91
N THR A 164 -19.48 -11.31 6.10
CA THR A 164 -19.69 -10.26 7.11
C THR A 164 -18.36 -9.64 7.56
N MET A 165 -17.32 -10.45 7.71
CA MET A 165 -15.97 -9.99 8.05
C MET A 165 -15.36 -9.16 6.91
N LEU A 166 -15.44 -9.61 5.66
CA LEU A 166 -14.98 -8.84 4.50
C LEU A 166 -15.68 -7.47 4.43
N ALA A 167 -17.00 -7.45 4.59
CA ALA A 167 -17.78 -6.22 4.59
C ALA A 167 -17.41 -5.30 5.77
N SER A 168 -17.23 -5.88 6.97
CA SER A 168 -16.81 -5.14 8.17
C SER A 168 -15.42 -4.54 8.01
N VAL A 169 -14.46 -5.25 7.41
CA VAL A 169 -13.11 -4.73 7.16
C VAL A 169 -13.08 -3.70 6.04
N ALA A 170 -13.89 -3.88 4.99
CA ALA A 170 -14.05 -2.87 3.94
C ALA A 170 -14.69 -1.58 4.46
N ALA A 171 -15.70 -1.71 5.33
CA ALA A 171 -16.43 -0.61 5.94
C ALA A 171 -15.72 0.00 7.16
N ALA A 172 -14.72 -0.69 7.72
CA ALA A 172 -13.93 -0.15 8.83
C ALA A 172 -13.42 1.23 8.42
N PRO A 173 -13.62 2.26 9.26
CA PRO A 173 -13.07 3.58 8.98
C PRO A 173 -11.59 3.36 8.72
N VAL A 174 -11.12 3.91 7.58
CA VAL A 174 -9.69 3.95 7.21
C VAL A 174 -8.93 4.11 8.50
N ILE A 175 -8.03 3.17 8.82
CA ILE A 175 -7.01 3.46 9.83
C ILE A 175 -6.40 4.75 9.34
N THR A 176 -6.74 5.89 9.95
CA THR A 176 -6.14 7.17 9.65
C THR A 176 -4.65 6.88 9.70
N PRO A 177 -3.89 7.19 8.64
CA PRO A 177 -2.47 6.91 8.69
C PRO A 177 -1.96 7.58 10.00
N PRO A 178 -1.05 6.92 10.74
CA PRO A 178 -0.72 7.31 12.11
C PRO A 178 -0.56 8.84 12.21
N GLY A 179 -1.23 9.45 13.19
CA GLY A 179 -1.29 10.91 13.33
C GLY A 179 0.10 11.54 13.17
N GLY A 180 0.21 12.60 12.37
CA GLY A 180 1.49 13.22 12.00
C GLY A 180 2.04 12.86 10.61
N TRP A 181 1.45 11.88 9.92
CA TRP A 181 1.85 11.52 8.55
C TRP A 181 1.68 12.68 7.54
N GLU A 182 0.66 13.53 7.69
CA GLU A 182 0.49 14.76 6.89
C GLU A 182 1.65 15.73 7.11
N GLY A 183 2.18 15.82 8.34
CA GLY A 183 3.34 16.65 8.69
C GLY A 183 4.65 16.06 8.20
N ALA A 184 4.82 14.74 8.32
CA ALA A 184 5.97 14.02 7.74
C ALA A 184 5.98 14.10 6.22
N LEU A 185 4.82 13.99 5.58
CA LEU A 185 4.67 14.11 4.13
C LEU A 185 4.70 15.56 3.66
N ALA A 186 4.26 16.54 4.45
CA ALA A 186 4.46 17.96 4.16
C ALA A 186 5.95 18.34 4.27
N SER A 187 6.65 17.82 5.29
CA SER A 187 8.10 17.97 5.44
C SER A 187 8.86 17.27 4.31
N TRP A 188 8.40 16.10 3.88
CA TRP A 188 8.94 15.37 2.74
C TRP A 188 8.63 16.07 1.41
N LYS A 189 7.40 16.59 1.20
CA LYS A 189 7.05 17.45 0.07
C LYS A 189 8.03 18.63 0.02
N ALA A 190 8.21 19.35 1.13
CA ALA A 190 9.14 20.47 1.21
C ALA A 190 10.58 20.06 0.86
N ALA A 191 11.09 18.95 1.40
CA ALA A 191 12.46 18.48 1.17
C ALA A 191 12.70 17.91 -0.24
N ALA A 192 11.78 17.07 -0.75
CA ALA A 192 11.85 16.48 -2.08
C ALA A 192 11.67 17.52 -3.18
N PHE A 193 10.85 18.55 -2.95
CA PHE A 193 10.72 19.66 -3.90
C PHE A 193 11.88 20.64 -3.83
N ALA A 194 12.46 20.91 -2.65
CA ALA A 194 13.64 21.77 -2.51
C ALA A 194 14.88 21.22 -3.25
N THR A 195 15.11 19.90 -3.18
CA THR A 195 16.23 19.23 -3.88
C THR A 195 16.05 19.18 -5.40
N VAL A 196 14.81 19.08 -5.89
CA VAL A 196 14.50 19.15 -7.32
C VAL A 196 14.72 20.57 -7.87
N THR A 197 14.43 21.62 -7.09
CA THR A 197 14.69 23.00 -7.53
C THR A 197 16.17 23.38 -7.55
N GLU A 198 16.99 22.87 -6.62
CA GLU A 198 18.44 23.13 -6.60
C GLU A 198 19.19 22.46 -7.75
N SER A 199 18.71 21.29 -8.21
CA SER A 199 19.36 20.56 -9.31
C SER A 199 19.16 21.22 -10.68
N VAL A 200 18.12 22.05 -10.83
CA VAL A 200 17.78 22.73 -12.10
C VAL A 200 18.54 24.04 -12.28
N SER A 201 18.89 24.75 -11.19
CA SER A 201 19.65 26.01 -11.27
C SER A 201 21.14 25.80 -11.51
N ALA A 202 21.67 24.60 -11.24
CA ALA A 202 23.10 24.27 -11.41
C ALA A 202 23.51 23.84 -12.84
N GLY A 203 22.59 23.84 -13.82
CA GLY A 203 22.93 23.72 -15.23
C GLY A 203 23.67 22.44 -15.65
N SER A 204 23.52 21.32 -14.94
CA SER A 204 24.13 20.04 -15.34
C SER A 204 23.09 19.07 -15.91
N VAL A 205 23.13 18.87 -17.22
CA VAL A 205 22.26 17.93 -17.97
C VAL A 205 22.72 16.47 -17.82
N VAL A 206 23.29 16.09 -16.67
CA VAL A 206 23.70 14.70 -16.42
C VAL A 206 22.99 14.18 -15.18
N ALA A 207 21.72 13.84 -15.34
CA ALA A 207 20.98 13.13 -14.29
C ALA A 207 20.02 12.07 -14.85
N THR A 208 20.34 11.45 -15.99
CA THR A 208 19.83 10.11 -16.30
C THR A 208 20.42 9.04 -15.33
N GLY A 209 21.43 9.42 -14.52
CA GLY A 209 22.11 8.55 -13.55
C GLY A 209 22.02 8.96 -12.07
N ALA A 210 21.38 10.08 -11.71
CA ALA A 210 21.28 10.52 -10.30
C ALA A 210 20.18 9.79 -9.49
N LEU A 211 19.55 8.75 -10.07
CA LEU A 211 18.62 7.85 -9.38
C LEU A 211 19.32 6.82 -8.47
N LEU A 212 20.66 6.85 -8.40
CA LEU A 212 21.47 6.08 -7.46
C LEU A 212 21.74 6.83 -6.14
N MET A 213 20.89 7.78 -5.76
CA MET A 213 20.92 8.31 -4.40
C MET A 213 20.50 7.20 -3.45
N LYS A 214 21.50 6.67 -2.70
CA LYS A 214 21.36 5.59 -1.73
C LYS A 214 20.06 5.72 -0.95
N LYS A 215 19.34 4.59 -0.81
CA LYS A 215 18.21 4.38 0.11
C LYS A 215 18.38 5.14 1.44
N SER A 216 19.60 5.30 1.94
CA SER A 216 19.95 5.99 3.18
C SER A 216 19.62 7.49 3.23
N VAL A 217 19.63 8.26 2.15
CA VAL A 217 19.33 9.72 2.22
C VAL A 217 17.82 9.96 2.29
N VAL A 218 17.04 9.14 1.58
CA VAL A 218 15.58 9.13 1.69
C VAL A 218 15.15 8.61 3.07
N ILE A 219 15.81 7.58 3.60
CA ILE A 219 15.61 7.08 4.97
C ILE A 219 16.06 8.10 6.03
N ALA A 220 17.14 8.86 5.81
CA ALA A 220 17.60 9.88 6.75
C ALA A 220 16.63 11.07 6.85
N GLY A 221 16.05 11.49 5.73
CA GLY A 221 14.94 12.46 5.75
C GLY A 221 13.68 11.91 6.45
N MET A 222 13.46 10.60 6.35
CA MET A 222 12.36 9.87 6.97
C MET A 222 12.48 9.80 8.51
N ILE A 223 13.68 9.49 9.01
CA ILE A 223 13.98 9.41 10.46
C ILE A 223 13.96 10.81 11.09
N ALA A 224 14.52 11.81 10.41
CA ALA A 224 14.53 13.19 10.90
C ALA A 224 13.13 13.83 10.97
N ALA A 225 12.22 13.47 10.05
CA ALA A 225 10.86 14.02 10.00
C ALA A 225 9.87 13.34 10.97
N LEU A 226 10.17 12.15 11.48
CA LEU A 226 9.31 11.41 12.40
C LEU A 226 9.59 11.68 13.89
N GLY A 227 10.58 12.51 14.24
CA GLY A 227 10.86 12.88 15.63
C GLY A 227 11.20 11.69 16.54
N ILE A 228 11.63 10.57 15.97
CA ILE A 228 12.19 9.46 16.75
C ILE A 228 13.65 9.84 17.02
N GLY A 229 13.87 10.52 18.14
CA GLY A 229 15.20 10.72 18.68
C GLY A 229 15.90 9.38 18.90
N LEU A 230 17.18 9.34 18.56
CA LEU A 230 18.13 8.26 18.85
C LEU A 230 18.05 7.77 20.31
#